data_AF-A0A3D4MAC8-F1
#
_entry.id   AF-A0A3D4MAC8-F1
#
_cell.length_a   1.000
_cell.length_b   1.000
_cell.length_c   1.000
_cell.angle_alpha   90.00
_cell.angle_beta   90.00
_cell.angle_gamma   90.00
#
_symmetry.space_group_name_H-M   'P 1'
#
loop_
_entity.id
_entity.type
_entity.pdbx_description
1 polymer ?
#
loop_
_entity_poly.entity_id
_entity_poly.type
_entity_poly.pdbx_seq_one_letter_code
_entity_poly.pdbx_strand_id
1 'polypeptide(L)'
;LSDQKGWNSASFTKGFRYFLHSFSNATTPTTFTLRKADGKLVRLLQENFMLKQTLKETKLGTIEFNTLTTDSGVTLHYSMIKPADFDPNKKYPVLFYVYGGPGSQTVKDQWGGSYYLWFNYLAQEGYIVVSVDNRGTGARGEEFKKCTYLQLGKYEIEDQIAAARTLGRLSYIDETRMGIWGWSYGGYMSSLGISKGNDVFRCAVAVAPVTNWRFYDNIYTERFMRTPQENGENYDVNSPINHVDKIKGAYLIIHGTADDNVHFQNAVEMVDEMIKKNVAFDSEYYPNKNHGIGGGVTRLHLFRRISNFLFINL
;
A
#
# COMPACT_ATOMS: atom_id res chain seq x y z
N LEU A 1 27.05 -13.30 2.00
CA LEU A 1 26.62 -13.89 0.70
C LEU A 1 26.61 -12.85 -0.42
N SER A 2 26.15 -11.62 -0.18
CA SER A 2 26.26 -10.47 -1.09
C SER A 2 26.47 -9.22 -0.23
N ASP A 3 27.30 -8.28 -0.69
CA ASP A 3 27.55 -6.99 -0.01
C ASP A 3 26.74 -5.83 -0.64
N GLN A 4 25.89 -6.14 -1.64
CA GLN A 4 25.09 -5.14 -2.33
C GLN A 4 23.95 -4.65 -1.42
N LYS A 5 23.92 -3.34 -1.15
CA LYS A 5 22.86 -2.69 -0.36
C LYS A 5 21.55 -2.64 -1.16
N GLY A 6 20.48 -3.15 -0.56
CA GLY A 6 19.16 -3.29 -1.15
C GLY A 6 18.56 -4.66 -0.86
N TRP A 7 17.63 -5.09 -1.70
CA TRP A 7 16.95 -6.35 -1.58
C TRP A 7 17.69 -7.47 -2.32
N ASN A 8 18.14 -8.47 -1.57
CA ASN A 8 18.84 -9.64 -2.07
C ASN A 8 18.03 -10.91 -1.75
N SER A 9 17.93 -11.84 -2.70
CA SER A 9 17.37 -13.17 -2.48
C SER A 9 18.28 -14.23 -3.09
N ALA A 10 18.35 -15.40 -2.45
CA ALA A 10 19.22 -16.50 -2.85
C ALA A 10 18.42 -17.81 -2.89
N SER A 11 18.51 -18.53 -4.01
CA SER A 11 18.00 -19.89 -4.15
C SER A 11 19.16 -20.83 -4.43
N PHE A 12 19.50 -21.68 -3.46
CA PHE A 12 20.64 -22.58 -3.54
C PHE A 12 20.35 -23.77 -4.45
N THR A 13 21.35 -24.18 -5.23
CA THR A 13 21.29 -25.44 -5.94
C THR A 13 21.41 -26.61 -4.96
N LYS A 14 21.00 -27.81 -5.41
CA LYS A 14 21.23 -29.04 -4.64
C LYS A 14 22.72 -29.19 -4.30
N GLY A 15 23.02 -29.40 -3.03
CA GLY A 15 24.38 -29.49 -2.51
C GLY A 15 25.03 -28.15 -2.14
N PHE A 16 24.29 -27.03 -2.21
CA PHE A 16 24.69 -25.71 -1.69
C PHE A 16 25.99 -25.11 -2.25
N ARG A 17 26.54 -25.67 -3.34
CA ARG A 17 27.78 -25.18 -3.96
C ARG A 17 27.58 -23.86 -4.71
N TYR A 18 26.39 -23.65 -5.24
CA TYR A 18 26.01 -22.44 -5.98
C TYR A 18 24.64 -21.95 -5.51
N PHE A 19 24.34 -20.69 -5.79
CA PHE A 19 23.01 -20.15 -5.65
C PHE A 19 22.68 -19.18 -6.78
N LEU A 20 21.41 -19.20 -7.19
CA LEU A 20 20.80 -18.15 -7.98
C LEU A 20 20.54 -16.95 -7.07
N HIS A 21 21.15 -15.82 -7.39
CA HIS A 21 21.05 -14.58 -6.64
C HIS A 21 20.25 -13.56 -7.42
N SER A 22 19.19 -13.01 -6.83
CA SER A 22 18.50 -11.83 -7.34
C SER A 22 18.79 -10.62 -6.47
N PHE A 23 19.19 -9.50 -7.08
CA PHE A 23 19.39 -8.23 -6.40
C PHE A 23 18.56 -7.12 -7.05
N SER A 24 17.98 -6.25 -6.25
CA SER A 24 17.44 -4.96 -6.68
C SER A 24 17.51 -3.96 -5.54
N ASN A 25 17.44 -2.68 -5.86
CA ASN A 25 17.16 -1.63 -4.88
C ASN A 25 16.08 -0.70 -5.45
N ALA A 26 15.70 0.33 -4.70
CA ALA A 26 14.58 1.19 -5.07
C ALA A 26 14.73 1.87 -6.45
N THR A 27 15.96 2.07 -6.92
CA THR A 27 16.28 2.75 -8.18
C THR A 27 16.87 1.83 -9.25
N THR A 28 17.18 0.58 -8.91
CA THR A 28 17.82 -0.39 -9.81
C THR A 28 16.92 -1.60 -10.03
N PRO A 29 16.44 -1.82 -11.27
CA PRO A 29 15.68 -3.03 -11.62
C PRO A 29 16.45 -4.31 -11.32
N THR A 30 15.70 -5.40 -11.10
CA THR A 30 16.27 -6.67 -10.64
C THR A 30 17.37 -7.19 -11.56
N THR A 31 18.44 -7.69 -10.97
CA THR A 31 19.51 -8.41 -11.65
C THR A 31 19.56 -9.84 -11.13
N PHE A 32 19.85 -10.81 -12.00
CA PHE A 32 19.98 -12.22 -11.68
C PHE A 32 21.40 -12.68 -11.99
N THR A 33 22.06 -13.29 -11.01
CA THR A 33 23.43 -13.77 -11.11
C THR A 33 23.53 -15.19 -10.56
N LEU A 34 24.41 -16.01 -11.13
CA LEU A 34 24.83 -17.27 -10.53
C LEU A 34 26.08 -16.99 -9.69
N ARG A 35 26.07 -17.43 -8.42
CA ARG A 35 27.17 -17.24 -7.48
C ARG A 35 27.58 -18.56 -6.84
N LYS A 36 28.85 -18.66 -6.45
CA LYS A 36 29.35 -19.74 -5.57
C LYS A 36 28.86 -19.51 -4.14
N ALA A 37 28.90 -20.56 -3.30
CA ALA A 37 28.54 -20.49 -1.88
C ALA A 37 29.28 -19.40 -1.08
N ASP A 38 30.52 -19.07 -1.47
CA ASP A 38 31.32 -17.99 -0.88
C ASP A 38 30.93 -16.58 -1.38
N GLY A 39 29.90 -16.47 -2.24
CA GLY A 39 29.40 -15.22 -2.80
C GLY A 39 30.09 -14.79 -4.11
N LYS A 40 31.15 -15.48 -4.55
CA LYS A 40 31.85 -15.11 -5.79
C LYS A 40 30.95 -15.24 -7.00
N LEU A 41 30.96 -14.21 -7.85
CA LEU A 41 30.23 -14.19 -9.11
C LEU A 41 30.78 -15.29 -10.04
N VAL A 42 29.88 -16.14 -10.54
CA VAL A 42 30.18 -17.10 -11.60
C VAL A 42 29.73 -16.53 -12.94
N ARG A 43 28.50 -16.01 -13.01
CA ARG A 43 27.90 -15.55 -14.25
C ARG A 43 26.77 -14.53 -14.01
N LEU A 44 26.68 -13.52 -14.87
CA LEU A 44 25.48 -12.69 -15.02
C LEU A 44 24.45 -13.42 -15.90
N LEU A 45 23.22 -13.54 -15.40
CA LEU A 45 22.14 -14.26 -16.10
C LEU A 45 21.15 -13.30 -16.76
N GLN A 46 20.77 -12.23 -16.07
CA GLN A 46 19.88 -11.19 -16.57
C GLN A 46 20.15 -9.89 -15.80
N GLU A 47 20.17 -8.76 -16.48
CA GLU A 47 20.39 -7.44 -15.87
C GLU A 47 19.34 -6.39 -16.22
N ASN A 48 18.31 -6.76 -16.99
CA ASN A 48 17.26 -5.88 -17.46
C ASN A 48 17.81 -4.65 -18.21
N PHE A 49 18.78 -4.87 -19.11
CA PHE A 49 19.47 -3.80 -19.83
C PHE A 49 18.51 -2.84 -20.55
N MET A 50 17.55 -3.37 -21.31
CA MET A 50 16.57 -2.55 -22.04
C MET A 50 15.77 -1.65 -21.11
N LEU A 51 15.25 -2.21 -20.01
CA LEU A 51 14.53 -1.44 -18.99
C LEU A 51 15.43 -0.34 -18.41
N LYS A 52 16.68 -0.64 -18.06
CA LYS A 52 17.62 0.37 -17.56
C LYS A 52 17.84 1.51 -18.55
N GLN A 53 17.88 1.26 -19.85
CA GLN A 53 18.00 2.34 -20.84
C GLN A 53 16.72 3.18 -20.90
N THR A 54 15.55 2.56 -20.98
CA THR A 54 14.26 3.26 -20.97
C THR A 54 14.10 4.14 -19.73
N LEU A 55 14.51 3.67 -18.55
CA LEU A 55 14.40 4.44 -17.32
C LEU A 55 15.33 5.66 -17.28
N LYS A 56 16.49 5.63 -17.96
CA LYS A 56 17.38 6.81 -18.05
C LYS A 56 16.76 7.96 -18.85
N GLU A 57 15.89 7.63 -19.79
CA GLU A 57 15.16 8.59 -20.62
C GLU A 57 13.86 9.06 -19.93
N THR A 58 13.46 8.40 -18.84
CA THR A 58 12.25 8.71 -18.09
C THR A 58 12.56 9.66 -16.93
N LYS A 59 11.77 10.72 -16.76
CA LYS A 59 11.87 11.63 -15.61
C LYS A 59 11.26 10.99 -14.36
N LEU A 60 11.94 10.02 -13.77
CA LEU A 60 11.53 9.42 -12.50
C LEU A 60 11.74 10.42 -11.36
N GLY A 61 10.83 10.39 -10.40
CA GLY A 61 10.97 11.07 -9.13
C GLY A 61 12.06 10.48 -8.24
N THR A 62 12.40 11.21 -7.19
CA THR A 62 13.39 10.77 -6.19
C THR A 62 12.69 10.03 -5.06
N ILE A 63 13.11 8.79 -4.79
CA ILE A 63 12.65 8.03 -3.63
C ILE A 63 13.63 8.17 -2.47
N GLU A 64 13.11 8.55 -1.31
CA GLU A 64 13.85 8.65 -0.05
C GLU A 64 13.25 7.70 0.99
N PHE A 65 14.10 7.16 1.86
CA PHE A 65 13.70 6.33 2.99
C PHE A 65 14.10 7.02 4.29
N ASN A 66 13.19 7.09 5.26
CA ASN A 66 13.47 7.69 6.54
C ASN A 66 12.57 7.09 7.64
N THR A 67 12.73 7.59 8.85
CA THR A 67 11.86 7.31 10.00
C THR A 67 11.15 8.57 10.43
N LEU A 68 9.93 8.42 10.91
CA LEU A 68 9.23 9.43 11.70
C LEU A 68 8.88 8.84 13.07
N THR A 69 8.71 9.70 14.07
CA THR A 69 8.18 9.30 15.37
C THR A 69 6.84 9.99 15.54
N THR A 70 5.79 9.20 15.81
CA THR A 70 4.45 9.73 16.08
C THR A 70 4.44 10.50 17.42
N ASP A 71 3.43 11.34 17.62
CA ASP A 71 3.25 12.05 18.90
C ASP A 71 3.05 11.06 20.08
N SER A 72 2.65 9.81 19.81
CA SER A 72 2.56 8.70 20.77
C SER A 72 3.88 7.92 21.00
N GLY A 73 4.99 8.37 20.40
CA GLY A 73 6.32 7.78 20.58
C GLY A 73 6.62 6.55 19.71
N VAL A 74 5.78 6.23 18.73
CA VAL A 74 6.00 5.09 17.83
C VAL A 74 6.90 5.52 16.67
N THR A 75 8.08 4.93 16.55
CA THR A 75 8.94 5.14 15.37
C THR A 75 8.47 4.28 14.20
N LEU A 76 8.14 4.90 13.07
CA LEU A 76 7.65 4.27 11.84
C LEU A 76 8.63 4.52 10.69
N HIS A 77 8.88 3.50 9.87
CA HIS A 77 9.62 3.66 8.63
C HIS A 77 8.67 4.19 7.55
N TYR A 78 9.16 5.11 6.73
CA TYR A 78 8.43 5.57 5.56
C TYR A 78 9.36 5.73 4.35
N SER A 79 8.78 5.59 3.16
CA SER A 79 9.39 6.04 1.92
C SER A 79 8.59 7.17 1.30
N MET A 80 9.26 8.12 0.65
CA MET A 80 8.63 9.26 -0.02
C MET A 80 9.19 9.39 -1.44
N ILE A 81 8.31 9.39 -2.43
CA ILE A 81 8.64 9.71 -3.82
C ILE A 81 8.27 11.18 -4.05
N LYS A 82 9.26 12.00 -4.40
CA LYS A 82 9.10 13.41 -4.76
C LYS A 82 9.16 13.57 -6.29
N PRO A 83 8.50 14.59 -6.87
CA PRO A 83 8.67 14.94 -8.28
C PRO A 83 10.14 15.08 -8.70
N ALA A 84 10.45 14.78 -9.96
CA ALA A 84 11.82 14.88 -10.49
C ALA A 84 12.37 16.32 -10.44
N ASP A 85 11.47 17.29 -10.57
CA ASP A 85 11.69 18.74 -10.50
C ASP A 85 11.19 19.33 -9.17
N PHE A 86 11.29 18.56 -8.09
CA PHE A 86 10.87 18.97 -6.75
C PHE A 86 11.46 20.33 -6.33
N ASP A 87 10.58 21.21 -5.86
CA ASP A 87 10.90 22.54 -5.33
C ASP A 87 10.39 22.64 -3.89
N PRO A 88 11.29 22.77 -2.89
CA PRO A 88 10.90 22.82 -1.48
C PRO A 88 10.05 24.05 -1.11
N ASN A 89 9.91 25.04 -2.00
CA ASN A 89 9.09 26.23 -1.81
C ASN A 89 7.64 26.06 -2.34
N LYS A 90 7.33 24.95 -3.02
CA LYS A 90 5.98 24.61 -3.47
C LYS A 90 5.26 23.72 -2.46
N LYS A 91 3.93 23.74 -2.50
CA LYS A 91 3.04 22.89 -1.70
C LYS A 91 2.43 21.80 -2.59
N TYR A 92 2.77 20.55 -2.31
CA TYR A 92 2.34 19.40 -3.11
C TYR A 92 1.20 18.63 -2.44
N PRO A 93 0.20 18.16 -3.21
CA PRO A 93 -0.73 17.14 -2.72
C PRO A 93 0.01 15.83 -2.44
N VAL A 94 -0.50 15.04 -1.49
CA VAL A 94 0.14 13.80 -1.05
C VAL A 94 -0.80 12.61 -1.19
N LEU A 95 -0.34 11.56 -1.87
CA LEU A 95 -1.00 10.26 -1.85
C LEU A 95 -0.28 9.32 -0.88
N PHE A 96 -0.99 8.87 0.15
CA PHE A 96 -0.56 7.77 1.01
C PHE A 96 -0.86 6.43 0.34
N TYR A 97 0.17 5.67 0.03
CA TYR A 97 0.06 4.26 -0.33
C TYR A 97 0.10 3.41 0.94
N VAL A 98 -0.95 2.63 1.17
CA VAL A 98 -1.04 1.71 2.29
C VAL A 98 -1.35 0.28 1.84
N TYR A 99 -0.65 -0.68 2.43
CA TYR A 99 -1.17 -2.04 2.58
C TYR A 99 -1.43 -2.34 4.05
N GLY A 100 -0.42 -2.19 4.92
CA GLY A 100 -0.57 -2.12 6.37
C GLY A 100 -0.95 -3.41 7.11
N GLY A 101 -1.20 -4.51 6.40
CA GLY A 101 -1.61 -5.78 7.02
C GLY A 101 -0.52 -6.51 7.81
N PRO A 102 -0.90 -7.41 8.73
CA PRO A 102 0.02 -8.18 9.57
C PRO A 102 1.18 -8.85 8.82
N GLY A 103 2.42 -8.51 9.21
CA GLY A 103 3.65 -9.08 8.65
C GLY A 103 4.01 -8.60 7.23
N SER A 104 3.21 -7.74 6.61
CA SER A 104 3.54 -7.12 5.32
C SER A 104 4.64 -6.07 5.46
N GLN A 105 5.22 -5.65 4.34
CA GLN A 105 6.11 -4.48 4.28
C GLN A 105 5.97 -3.79 2.93
N THR A 106 5.85 -2.48 2.96
CA THR A 106 5.79 -1.62 1.77
C THR A 106 7.04 -0.75 1.63
N VAL A 107 7.66 -0.37 2.76
CA VAL A 107 8.88 0.44 2.80
C VAL A 107 10.09 -0.46 2.64
N LYS A 108 10.46 -0.72 1.38
CA LYS A 108 11.56 -1.63 1.03
C LYS A 108 12.51 -0.96 0.05
N ASP A 109 13.81 -1.08 0.30
CA ASP A 109 14.85 -0.76 -0.69
C ASP A 109 14.91 -1.86 -1.77
N GLN A 110 13.87 -1.92 -2.59
CA GLN A 110 13.59 -2.95 -3.59
C GLN A 110 12.97 -2.31 -4.83
N TRP A 111 13.24 -2.86 -6.01
CA TRP A 111 12.55 -2.42 -7.24
C TRP A 111 11.04 -2.63 -7.12
N GLY A 112 10.26 -1.55 -7.15
CA GLY A 112 8.83 -1.58 -6.88
C GLY A 112 7.92 -1.88 -8.07
N GLY A 113 8.50 -2.19 -9.25
CA GLY A 113 7.75 -2.66 -10.42
C GLY A 113 6.67 -1.67 -10.90
N SER A 114 5.51 -2.20 -11.32
CA SER A 114 4.45 -1.40 -11.95
C SER A 114 3.82 -0.36 -11.02
N TYR A 115 3.68 -0.65 -9.71
CA TYR A 115 3.18 0.36 -8.75
C TYR A 115 4.17 1.50 -8.59
N TYR A 116 5.47 1.21 -8.48
CA TYR A 116 6.50 2.25 -8.47
C TYR A 116 6.44 3.12 -9.72
N LEU A 117 6.26 2.53 -10.91
CA LEU A 117 6.12 3.31 -12.14
C LEU A 117 4.84 4.18 -12.15
N TRP A 118 3.72 3.67 -11.64
CA TRP A 118 2.51 4.48 -11.48
C TRP A 118 2.68 5.62 -10.46
N PHE A 119 3.36 5.38 -9.34
CA PHE A 119 3.68 6.43 -8.38
C PHE A 119 4.59 7.50 -8.97
N ASN A 120 5.54 7.12 -9.84
CA ASN A 120 6.36 8.08 -10.57
C ASN A 120 5.55 8.85 -11.61
N TYR A 121 4.55 8.23 -12.24
CA TYR A 121 3.59 8.96 -13.08
C TYR A 121 2.83 10.00 -12.26
N LEU A 122 2.32 9.67 -11.07
CA LEU A 122 1.71 10.66 -10.18
C LEU A 122 2.70 11.76 -9.76
N ALA A 123 3.97 11.41 -9.52
CA ALA A 123 5.00 12.39 -9.20
C ALA A 123 5.30 13.35 -10.35
N GLN A 124 5.19 12.91 -11.61
CA GLN A 124 5.27 13.77 -12.79
C GLN A 124 4.07 14.73 -12.89
N GLU A 125 2.91 14.33 -12.37
CA GLU A 125 1.71 15.16 -12.24
C GLU A 125 1.71 16.03 -10.96
N GLY A 126 2.84 16.11 -10.26
CA GLY A 126 3.01 16.98 -9.10
C GLY A 126 2.48 16.42 -7.78
N TYR A 127 2.34 15.10 -7.63
CA TYR A 127 2.01 14.48 -6.34
C TYR A 127 3.27 14.02 -5.61
N ILE A 128 3.28 14.14 -4.29
CA ILE A 128 4.19 13.36 -3.45
C ILE A 128 3.50 12.04 -3.12
N VAL A 129 4.22 10.91 -3.22
CA VAL A 129 3.69 9.60 -2.80
C VAL A 129 4.43 9.13 -1.56
N VAL A 130 3.69 8.81 -0.50
CA VAL A 130 4.24 8.35 0.78
C VAL A 130 3.77 6.92 1.06
N SER A 131 4.67 6.05 1.49
CA SER A 131 4.34 4.73 2.04
C SER A 131 4.86 4.65 3.46
N VAL A 132 4.06 4.15 4.40
CA VAL A 132 4.44 4.04 5.82
C VAL A 132 4.21 2.60 6.29
N ASP A 133 5.21 2.00 6.91
CA ASP A 133 5.09 0.71 7.58
C ASP A 133 4.65 0.93 9.04
N ASN A 134 3.33 0.88 9.27
CA ASN A 134 2.67 0.99 10.58
C ASN A 134 2.91 -0.22 11.49
N ARG A 135 2.56 -0.12 12.78
CA ARG A 135 2.46 -1.27 13.71
C ARG A 135 1.66 -2.41 13.08
N GLY A 136 2.09 -3.64 13.32
CA GLY A 136 1.59 -4.84 12.66
C GLY A 136 2.42 -5.30 11.46
N THR A 137 3.18 -4.41 10.81
CA THR A 137 4.05 -4.77 9.66
C THR A 137 5.27 -5.62 10.08
N GLY A 138 5.91 -6.24 9.09
CA GLY A 138 6.98 -7.23 9.27
C GLY A 138 8.39 -6.66 9.50
N ALA A 139 9.36 -7.56 9.67
CA ALA A 139 10.79 -7.29 9.85
C ALA A 139 11.19 -6.32 10.99
N ARG A 140 10.31 -6.13 11.99
CA ARG A 140 10.58 -5.30 13.18
C ARG A 140 10.40 -6.05 14.51
N GLY A 141 10.57 -7.37 14.47
CA GLY A 141 10.39 -8.24 15.62
C GLY A 141 8.93 -8.63 15.84
N GLU A 142 8.73 -9.56 16.78
CA GLU A 142 7.42 -10.14 17.08
C GLU A 142 6.46 -9.12 17.67
N GLU A 143 6.91 -8.34 18.66
CA GLU A 143 6.08 -7.36 19.38
C GLU A 143 5.44 -6.36 18.41
N PHE A 144 6.27 -5.78 17.53
CA PHE A 144 5.79 -4.85 16.52
C PHE A 144 4.78 -5.49 15.55
N LYS A 145 5.02 -6.74 15.14
CA LYS A 145 4.14 -7.47 14.22
C LYS A 145 2.83 -7.93 14.87
N LYS A 146 2.85 -8.31 16.14
CA LYS A 146 1.71 -8.96 16.82
C LYS A 146 0.88 -8.02 17.69
N CYS A 147 1.30 -6.78 17.91
CA CYS A 147 0.53 -5.82 18.72
C CYS A 147 -0.89 -5.53 18.18
N THR A 148 -1.18 -5.82 16.91
CA THR A 148 -2.52 -5.71 16.30
C THR A 148 -3.42 -6.93 16.56
N TYR A 149 -2.93 -7.95 17.27
CA TYR A 149 -3.71 -9.14 17.64
C TYR A 149 -4.98 -8.76 18.39
N LEU A 150 -6.10 -9.36 17.99
CA LEU A 150 -7.49 -9.10 18.40
C LEU A 150 -8.05 -7.73 18.03
N GLN A 151 -7.32 -6.86 17.35
CA GLN A 151 -7.74 -5.48 17.09
C GLN A 151 -7.25 -4.95 15.73
N LEU A 152 -7.32 -5.79 14.69
CA LEU A 152 -6.99 -5.39 13.32
C LEU A 152 -7.69 -4.09 12.93
N GLY A 153 -6.94 -3.23 12.24
CA GLY A 153 -7.35 -1.90 11.79
C GLY A 153 -7.33 -0.81 12.85
N LYS A 154 -6.99 -1.09 14.11
CA LYS A 154 -6.88 -0.06 15.16
C LYS A 154 -5.55 0.67 15.06
N TYR A 155 -4.46 0.02 15.48
CA TYR A 155 -3.14 0.64 15.54
C TYR A 155 -2.61 0.98 14.17
N GLU A 156 -2.97 0.18 13.17
CA GLU A 156 -2.59 0.43 11.80
C GLU A 156 -3.11 1.79 11.33
N ILE A 157 -4.38 2.12 11.60
CA ILE A 157 -4.95 3.37 11.08
C ILE A 157 -4.56 4.57 11.93
N GLU A 158 -4.46 4.39 13.25
CA GLU A 158 -3.90 5.40 14.15
C GLU A 158 -2.50 5.84 13.68
N ASP A 159 -1.66 4.88 13.29
CA ASP A 159 -0.29 5.13 12.82
C ASP A 159 -0.27 5.85 11.46
N GLN A 160 -1.14 5.47 10.51
CA GLN A 160 -1.23 6.15 9.22
C GLN A 160 -1.75 7.60 9.37
N ILE A 161 -2.76 7.81 10.24
CA ILE A 161 -3.29 9.14 10.56
C ILE A 161 -2.20 10.00 11.24
N ALA A 162 -1.49 9.44 12.21
CA ALA A 162 -0.40 10.12 12.90
C ALA A 162 0.73 10.47 11.92
N ALA A 163 1.14 9.55 11.07
CA ALA A 163 2.16 9.78 10.05
C ALA A 163 1.74 10.90 9.07
N ALA A 164 0.48 10.90 8.62
CA ALA A 164 -0.05 11.95 7.78
C ALA A 164 -0.02 13.33 8.46
N ARG A 165 -0.39 13.43 9.74
CA ARG A 165 -0.26 14.69 10.49
C ARG A 165 1.19 15.12 10.66
N THR A 166 2.11 14.20 11.00
CA THR A 166 3.53 14.52 11.18
C THR A 166 4.16 14.99 9.88
N LEU A 167 3.92 14.29 8.77
CA LEU A 167 4.43 14.66 7.45
C LEU A 167 3.73 15.90 6.88
N GLY A 168 2.45 16.10 7.19
CA GLY A 168 1.69 17.31 6.82
C GLY A 168 2.34 18.62 7.27
N ARG A 169 3.10 18.58 8.36
CA ARG A 169 3.86 19.74 8.89
C ARG A 169 5.08 20.12 8.04
N LEU A 170 5.48 19.30 7.06
CA LEU A 170 6.59 19.62 6.17
C LEU A 170 6.25 20.84 5.30
N SER A 171 7.22 21.75 5.12
CA SER A 171 7.00 23.04 4.45
C SER A 171 6.51 22.90 3.01
N TYR A 172 6.75 21.76 2.36
CA TYR A 172 6.37 21.48 0.99
C TYR A 172 5.16 20.55 0.84
N ILE A 173 4.55 20.09 1.94
CA ILE A 173 3.31 19.31 1.89
C ILE A 173 2.10 20.24 2.09
N ASP A 174 1.09 20.06 1.24
CA ASP A 174 -0.23 20.64 1.41
C ASP A 174 -1.10 19.71 2.27
N GLU A 175 -1.20 20.01 3.57
CA GLU A 175 -1.98 19.19 4.50
C GLU A 175 -3.48 19.15 4.19
N THR A 176 -3.99 20.08 3.38
CA THR A 176 -5.40 20.09 2.96
C THR A 176 -5.69 19.15 1.78
N ARG A 177 -4.63 18.63 1.14
CA ARG A 177 -4.69 17.76 -0.04
C ARG A 177 -3.90 16.47 0.20
N MET A 178 -4.36 15.68 1.19
CA MET A 178 -3.84 14.34 1.46
C MET A 178 -4.90 13.28 1.14
N GLY A 179 -4.53 12.28 0.34
CA GLY A 179 -5.39 11.14 -0.01
C GLY A 179 -4.76 9.82 0.41
N ILE A 180 -5.55 8.75 0.45
CA ILE A 180 -5.05 7.41 0.80
C ILE A 180 -5.54 6.35 -0.19
N TRP A 181 -4.64 5.50 -0.68
CA TRP A 181 -4.92 4.44 -1.64
C TRP A 181 -4.34 3.11 -1.18
N GLY A 182 -5.10 2.04 -1.38
CA GLY A 182 -4.67 0.69 -1.06
C GLY A 182 -5.54 -0.38 -1.70
N TRP A 183 -4.99 -1.60 -1.74
CA TRP A 183 -5.63 -2.79 -2.31
C TRP A 183 -5.73 -3.90 -1.26
N SER A 184 -6.84 -4.63 -1.20
CA SER A 184 -7.05 -5.75 -0.28
C SER A 184 -7.09 -5.23 1.17
N TYR A 185 -6.18 -5.68 2.05
CA TYR A 185 -5.97 -5.05 3.36
C TYR A 185 -5.70 -3.54 3.23
N GLY A 186 -4.99 -3.12 2.18
CA GLY A 186 -4.80 -1.70 1.89
C GLY A 186 -6.13 -0.99 1.59
N GLY A 187 -7.09 -1.64 0.94
CA GLY A 187 -8.42 -1.07 0.70
C GLY A 187 -9.23 -0.96 1.99
N TYR A 188 -9.12 -1.96 2.88
CA TYR A 188 -9.66 -1.89 4.24
C TYR A 188 -9.08 -0.68 5.00
N MET A 189 -7.77 -0.50 4.94
CA MET A 189 -7.06 0.63 5.54
C MET A 189 -7.44 1.98 4.93
N SER A 190 -7.55 2.09 3.60
CA SER A 190 -8.03 3.30 2.92
C SER A 190 -9.45 3.66 3.34
N SER A 191 -10.33 2.66 3.50
CA SER A 191 -11.71 2.84 3.95
C SER A 191 -11.76 3.32 5.42
N LEU A 192 -10.94 2.75 6.30
CA LEU A 192 -10.76 3.28 7.66
C LEU A 192 -10.14 4.68 7.68
N GLY A 193 -9.25 4.99 6.76
CA GLY A 193 -8.61 6.30 6.63
C GLY A 193 -9.63 7.40 6.35
N ILE A 194 -10.52 7.20 5.39
CA ILE A 194 -11.54 8.20 5.06
C ILE A 194 -12.66 8.31 6.11
N SER A 195 -12.91 7.25 6.88
CA SER A 195 -13.96 7.23 7.90
C SER A 195 -13.46 7.71 9.28
N LYS A 196 -12.30 7.24 9.74
CA LYS A 196 -11.72 7.55 11.06
C LYS A 196 -10.69 8.68 11.02
N GLY A 197 -10.00 8.87 9.90
CA GLY A 197 -9.10 10.00 9.63
C GLY A 197 -9.76 11.06 8.74
N ASN A 198 -11.07 11.28 8.90
CA ASN A 198 -11.90 12.11 8.03
C ASN A 198 -11.57 13.61 8.06
N ASP A 199 -10.71 14.05 8.99
CA ASP A 199 -10.16 15.39 9.09
C ASP A 199 -8.72 15.48 8.53
N VAL A 200 -8.15 14.35 8.11
CA VAL A 200 -6.79 14.24 7.56
C VAL A 200 -6.83 13.89 6.08
N PHE A 201 -7.61 12.88 5.70
CA PHE A 201 -7.68 12.41 4.32
C PHE A 201 -8.87 13.02 3.58
N ARG A 202 -8.59 13.75 2.50
CA ARG A 202 -9.60 14.40 1.64
C ARG A 202 -10.27 13.43 0.67
N CYS A 203 -9.56 12.38 0.27
CA CYS A 203 -10.11 11.31 -0.53
C CYS A 203 -9.50 9.95 -0.17
N ALA A 204 -10.23 8.88 -0.46
CA ALA A 204 -9.67 7.53 -0.41
C ALA A 204 -10.09 6.69 -1.61
N VAL A 205 -9.18 5.82 -2.02
CA VAL A 205 -9.42 4.81 -3.04
C VAL A 205 -9.17 3.44 -2.43
N ALA A 206 -10.22 2.64 -2.37
CA ALA A 206 -10.21 1.30 -1.80
C ALA A 206 -10.42 0.25 -2.90
N VAL A 207 -9.38 -0.50 -3.23
CA VAL A 207 -9.45 -1.57 -4.24
C VAL A 207 -9.60 -2.93 -3.54
N ALA A 208 -10.63 -3.69 -3.89
CA ALA A 208 -10.99 -4.97 -3.29
C ALA A 208 -10.92 -4.98 -1.75
N PRO A 209 -11.53 -4.01 -1.05
CA PRO A 209 -11.39 -3.88 0.40
C PRO A 209 -12.11 -5.02 1.14
N VAL A 210 -11.51 -5.52 2.22
CA VAL A 210 -12.30 -6.13 3.29
C VAL A 210 -13.06 -4.99 3.99
N THR A 211 -14.35 -5.18 4.28
CA THR A 211 -15.19 -4.17 4.93
C THR A 211 -15.81 -4.66 6.23
N ASN A 212 -15.88 -5.99 6.41
CA ASN A 212 -16.09 -6.65 7.69
C ASN A 212 -15.29 -7.95 7.75
N TRP A 213 -14.55 -8.18 8.84
CA TRP A 213 -13.75 -9.41 9.02
C TRP A 213 -14.60 -10.69 9.05
N ARG A 214 -15.91 -10.60 9.30
CA ARG A 214 -16.83 -11.75 9.18
C ARG A 214 -17.06 -12.24 7.75
N PHE A 215 -16.68 -11.46 6.75
CA PHE A 215 -16.83 -11.81 5.33
C PHE A 215 -15.56 -12.44 4.73
N TYR A 216 -14.49 -12.56 5.52
CA TYR A 216 -13.20 -13.06 5.05
C TYR A 216 -12.92 -14.48 5.55
N ASP A 217 -11.91 -15.14 5.00
CA ASP A 217 -11.62 -16.54 5.34
C ASP A 217 -11.23 -16.70 6.82
N ASN A 218 -11.62 -17.84 7.41
CA ASN A 218 -11.40 -18.10 8.82
C ASN A 218 -9.92 -18.28 9.19
N ILE A 219 -9.11 -18.91 8.33
CA ILE A 219 -7.70 -19.19 8.61
C ILE A 219 -6.89 -17.91 8.78
N TYR A 220 -7.11 -16.92 7.92
CA TYR A 220 -6.52 -15.60 8.08
C TYR A 220 -7.13 -14.88 9.27
N THR A 221 -8.45 -14.79 9.33
CA THR A 221 -9.14 -13.91 10.27
C THR A 221 -8.94 -14.39 11.71
N GLU A 222 -9.19 -15.66 12.01
CA GLU A 222 -9.07 -16.20 13.37
C GLU A 222 -7.62 -16.22 13.87
N ARG A 223 -6.63 -16.32 12.97
CA ARG A 223 -5.21 -16.19 13.34
C ARG A 223 -4.91 -14.84 13.99
N PHE A 224 -5.57 -13.77 13.55
CA PHE A 224 -5.33 -12.41 14.04
C PHE A 224 -6.43 -11.89 14.97
N MET A 225 -7.65 -12.42 14.90
CA MET A 225 -8.83 -11.90 15.58
C MET A 225 -9.53 -12.91 16.50
N ARG A 226 -9.12 -14.19 16.54
CA ARG A 226 -9.91 -15.31 17.10
C ARG A 226 -11.30 -15.41 16.46
N THR A 227 -12.20 -16.22 17.00
CA THR A 227 -13.57 -16.33 16.47
C THR A 227 -14.42 -15.10 16.81
N PRO A 228 -15.50 -14.82 16.05
CA PRO A 228 -16.46 -13.78 16.41
C PRO A 228 -17.12 -13.99 17.79
N GLN A 229 -17.24 -15.24 18.25
CA GLN A 229 -17.78 -15.57 19.57
C GLN A 229 -16.83 -15.14 20.70
N GLU A 230 -15.51 -15.20 20.46
CA GLU A 230 -14.49 -14.80 21.43
C GLU A 230 -14.16 -13.30 21.38
N ASN A 231 -14.36 -12.65 20.23
CA ASN A 231 -13.85 -11.29 19.98
C ASN A 231 -14.77 -10.40 19.13
N GLY A 232 -16.10 -10.64 19.16
CA GLY A 232 -17.06 -10.02 18.25
C GLY A 232 -17.05 -8.49 18.22
N GLU A 233 -16.84 -7.83 19.37
CA GLU A 233 -16.75 -6.36 19.43
C GLU A 233 -15.63 -5.81 18.53
N ASN A 234 -14.46 -6.45 18.52
CA ASN A 234 -13.34 -5.99 17.71
C ASN A 234 -13.48 -6.35 16.23
N TYR A 235 -14.35 -7.32 15.89
CA TYR A 235 -14.78 -7.48 14.50
C TYR A 235 -15.63 -6.31 14.02
N ASP A 236 -16.28 -5.55 14.91
CA ASP A 236 -17.18 -4.45 14.54
C ASP A 236 -16.54 -3.07 14.65
N VAL A 237 -15.78 -2.81 15.72
CA VAL A 237 -15.24 -1.48 16.04
C VAL A 237 -14.29 -0.94 14.97
N ASN A 238 -13.62 -1.82 14.22
CA ASN A 238 -12.70 -1.47 13.13
C ASN A 238 -13.17 -1.98 11.77
N SER A 239 -14.45 -2.28 11.59
CA SER A 239 -15.00 -2.60 10.27
C SER A 239 -15.50 -1.32 9.59
N PRO A 240 -14.93 -0.88 8.44
CA PRO A 240 -15.30 0.37 7.77
C PRO A 240 -16.80 0.54 7.52
N ILE A 241 -17.53 -0.56 7.27
CA ILE A 241 -18.98 -0.55 7.06
C ILE A 241 -19.74 0.07 8.23
N ASN A 242 -19.22 -0.02 9.46
CA ASN A 242 -19.82 0.54 10.66
C ASN A 242 -19.47 2.03 10.90
N HIS A 243 -18.73 2.67 9.99
CA HIS A 243 -18.28 4.07 10.12
C HIS A 243 -18.55 4.90 8.86
N VAL A 244 -19.44 4.44 7.97
CA VAL A 244 -19.72 5.14 6.70
C VAL A 244 -20.24 6.56 6.91
N ASP A 245 -21.01 6.78 7.98
CA ASP A 245 -21.59 8.06 8.38
C ASP A 245 -20.53 9.10 8.78
N LYS A 246 -19.29 8.66 9.01
CA LYS A 246 -18.14 9.52 9.33
C LYS A 246 -17.35 9.93 8.10
N ILE A 247 -17.68 9.46 6.90
CA ILE A 247 -16.97 9.83 5.67
C ILE A 247 -17.27 11.29 5.33
N LYS A 248 -16.22 12.12 5.18
CA LYS A 248 -16.32 13.57 4.83
C LYS A 248 -15.63 13.96 3.51
N GLY A 249 -14.99 13.01 2.85
CA GLY A 249 -14.23 13.22 1.62
C GLY A 249 -14.68 12.33 0.46
N ALA A 250 -14.02 12.45 -0.69
CA ALA A 250 -14.36 11.66 -1.85
C ALA A 250 -13.92 10.20 -1.64
N TYR A 251 -14.81 9.24 -1.84
CA TYR A 251 -14.53 7.81 -1.68
C TYR A 251 -14.75 7.06 -2.98
N LEU A 252 -13.73 6.36 -3.47
CA LEU A 252 -13.82 5.47 -4.63
C LEU A 252 -13.61 4.02 -4.18
N ILE A 253 -14.65 3.20 -4.32
CA ILE A 253 -14.59 1.76 -4.08
C ILE A 253 -14.53 0.99 -5.40
N ILE A 254 -13.52 0.13 -5.54
CA ILE A 254 -13.28 -0.65 -6.76
C ILE A 254 -13.25 -2.12 -6.43
N HIS A 255 -13.90 -2.97 -7.22
CA HIS A 255 -13.88 -4.42 -6.95
C HIS A 255 -14.00 -5.27 -8.22
N GLY A 256 -13.39 -6.46 -8.19
CA GLY A 256 -13.67 -7.52 -9.16
C GLY A 256 -14.94 -8.28 -8.79
N THR A 257 -15.87 -8.43 -9.72
CA THR A 257 -17.16 -9.12 -9.45
C THR A 257 -17.03 -10.63 -9.24
N ALA A 258 -15.90 -11.22 -9.62
CA ALA A 258 -15.58 -12.64 -9.44
C ALA A 258 -14.36 -12.82 -8.52
N ASP A 259 -14.19 -11.93 -7.55
CA ASP A 259 -13.17 -12.04 -6.51
C ASP A 259 -13.48 -13.20 -5.57
N ASP A 260 -12.66 -14.23 -5.65
CA ASP A 260 -12.72 -15.48 -4.91
C ASP A 260 -11.95 -15.44 -3.58
N ASN A 261 -11.29 -14.31 -3.28
CA ASN A 261 -10.53 -14.12 -2.05
C ASN A 261 -11.22 -13.10 -1.13
N VAL A 262 -11.27 -11.83 -1.54
CA VAL A 262 -12.11 -10.82 -0.87
C VAL A 262 -13.41 -10.78 -1.64
N HIS A 263 -14.40 -11.58 -1.22
CA HIS A 263 -15.67 -11.66 -1.94
C HIS A 263 -16.27 -10.27 -2.22
N PHE A 264 -16.80 -10.11 -3.43
CA PHE A 264 -17.45 -8.88 -3.89
C PHE A 264 -18.55 -8.37 -2.93
N GLN A 265 -19.12 -9.28 -2.12
CA GLN A 265 -19.97 -8.96 -0.97
C GLN A 265 -19.44 -7.79 -0.14
N ASN A 266 -18.13 -7.71 0.12
CA ASN A 266 -17.55 -6.63 0.92
C ASN A 266 -17.86 -5.25 0.34
N ALA A 267 -17.72 -5.07 -0.98
CA ALA A 267 -18.03 -3.81 -1.64
C ALA A 267 -19.53 -3.53 -1.72
N VAL A 268 -20.33 -4.57 -2.01
CA VAL A 268 -21.80 -4.43 -2.11
C VAL A 268 -22.41 -4.00 -0.78
N GLU A 269 -22.04 -4.65 0.32
CA GLU A 269 -22.54 -4.32 1.67
C GLU A 269 -22.10 -2.93 2.11
N MET A 270 -20.85 -2.53 1.81
CA MET A 270 -20.35 -1.18 2.09
C MET A 270 -21.13 -0.11 1.32
N VAL A 271 -21.41 -0.36 0.03
CA VAL A 271 -22.20 0.55 -0.81
C VAL A 271 -23.64 0.64 -0.32
N ASP A 272 -24.27 -0.48 0.02
CA ASP A 272 -25.64 -0.49 0.56
C ASP A 272 -25.74 0.33 1.86
N GLU A 273 -24.77 0.19 2.77
CA GLU A 273 -24.74 0.97 4.01
C GLU A 273 -24.49 2.47 3.76
N MET A 274 -23.62 2.82 2.80
CA MET A 274 -23.46 4.23 2.37
C MET A 274 -24.75 4.81 1.81
N ILE A 275 -25.51 4.06 1.00
CA ILE A 275 -26.80 4.48 0.46
C ILE A 275 -27.81 4.71 1.60
N LYS A 276 -27.94 3.75 2.53
CA LYS A 276 -28.83 3.86 3.70
C LYS A 276 -28.55 5.10 4.55
N LYS A 277 -27.29 5.52 4.62
CA LYS A 277 -26.82 6.69 5.38
C LYS A 277 -26.75 7.97 4.54
N ASN A 278 -27.15 7.94 3.27
CA ASN A 278 -27.06 9.07 2.35
C ASN A 278 -25.64 9.65 2.22
N VAL A 279 -24.64 8.76 2.15
CA VAL A 279 -23.23 9.09 1.97
C VAL A 279 -22.87 8.91 0.49
N ALA A 280 -22.29 9.94 -0.12
CA ALA A 280 -21.87 9.90 -1.52
C ALA A 280 -20.59 9.08 -1.71
N PHE A 281 -20.51 8.35 -2.83
CA PHE A 281 -19.35 7.55 -3.22
C PHE A 281 -19.28 7.43 -4.74
N ASP A 282 -18.09 7.12 -5.24
CA ASP A 282 -17.86 6.57 -6.56
C ASP A 282 -17.64 5.06 -6.46
N SER A 283 -18.10 4.30 -7.45
CA SER A 283 -17.79 2.88 -7.58
C SER A 283 -17.35 2.50 -8.99
N GLU A 284 -16.49 1.49 -9.09
CA GLU A 284 -16.11 0.86 -10.36
C GLU A 284 -16.03 -0.67 -10.16
N TYR A 285 -16.82 -1.42 -10.92
CA TYR A 285 -16.79 -2.88 -10.86
C TYR A 285 -16.21 -3.46 -12.12
N TYR A 286 -15.36 -4.48 -11.97
CA TYR A 286 -14.75 -5.19 -13.08
C TYR A 286 -15.41 -6.56 -13.28
N PRO A 287 -16.23 -6.73 -14.34
CA PRO A 287 -16.91 -8.00 -14.63
C PRO A 287 -15.94 -9.17 -14.84
N ASN A 288 -16.21 -10.30 -14.19
CA ASN A 288 -15.45 -11.55 -14.30
C ASN A 288 -13.96 -11.39 -13.96
N LYS A 289 -13.63 -10.44 -13.07
CA LYS A 289 -12.28 -10.25 -12.57
C LYS A 289 -12.19 -10.70 -11.12
N ASN A 290 -11.12 -11.43 -10.84
CA ASN A 290 -10.79 -11.87 -9.49
C ASN A 290 -10.02 -10.80 -8.71
N HIS A 291 -9.45 -11.18 -7.57
CA HIS A 291 -8.69 -10.31 -6.67
C HIS A 291 -7.56 -9.51 -7.35
N GLY A 292 -6.98 -10.06 -8.44
CA GLY A 292 -5.90 -9.43 -9.17
C GLY A 292 -6.35 -8.37 -10.19
N ILE A 293 -7.64 -8.25 -10.49
CA ILE A 293 -8.22 -7.29 -11.48
C ILE A 293 -7.33 -7.15 -12.73
N GLY A 294 -7.01 -8.29 -13.35
CA GLY A 294 -6.03 -8.41 -14.43
C GLY A 294 -6.61 -8.89 -15.76
N GLY A 295 -5.77 -8.91 -16.79
CA GLY A 295 -6.10 -9.44 -18.12
C GLY A 295 -6.40 -8.35 -19.15
N GLY A 296 -5.77 -8.44 -20.33
CA GLY A 296 -5.93 -7.48 -21.42
C GLY A 296 -5.73 -6.04 -20.97
N VAL A 297 -6.67 -5.16 -21.34
CA VAL A 297 -6.64 -3.72 -21.03
C VAL A 297 -7.14 -3.36 -19.62
N THR A 298 -7.60 -4.34 -18.83
CA THR A 298 -8.24 -4.09 -17.52
C THR A 298 -7.35 -3.29 -16.56
N ARG A 299 -6.06 -3.62 -16.47
CA ARG A 299 -5.13 -2.89 -15.58
C ARG A 299 -4.92 -1.44 -16.03
N LEU A 300 -4.85 -1.18 -17.34
CA LEU A 300 -4.75 0.17 -17.87
C LEU A 300 -6.01 0.99 -17.54
N HIS A 301 -7.20 0.40 -17.74
CA HIS A 301 -8.47 1.04 -17.38
C HIS A 301 -8.53 1.36 -15.87
N LEU A 302 -8.15 0.40 -15.03
CA LEU A 302 -8.10 0.54 -13.58
C LEU A 302 -7.22 1.70 -13.14
N PHE A 303 -5.95 1.72 -13.56
CA PHE A 303 -5.04 2.77 -13.14
C PHE A 303 -5.40 4.13 -13.75
N ARG A 304 -5.99 4.18 -14.95
CA ARG A 304 -6.54 5.43 -15.50
C ARG A 304 -7.72 5.95 -14.66
N ARG A 305 -8.64 5.07 -14.26
CA ARG A 305 -9.80 5.45 -13.41
C ARG A 305 -9.35 5.97 -12.05
N ILE A 306 -8.37 5.32 -11.43
CA ILE A 306 -7.78 5.74 -10.15
C ILE A 306 -7.07 7.09 -10.31
N SER A 307 -6.20 7.25 -11.32
CA SER A 307 -5.49 8.51 -11.55
C SER A 307 -6.46 9.66 -11.78
N ASN A 308 -7.47 9.48 -12.64
CA ASN A 308 -8.47 10.53 -12.89
C ASN A 308 -9.26 10.91 -11.63
N PHE A 309 -9.58 9.93 -10.78
CA PHE A 309 -10.22 10.22 -9.50
C PHE A 309 -9.34 11.10 -8.60
N LEU A 310 -8.06 10.76 -8.51
CA LEU A 310 -7.10 11.52 -7.72
C LEU A 310 -6.96 12.94 -8.28
N PHE A 311 -6.79 13.10 -9.59
CA PHE A 311 -6.65 14.43 -10.22
C PHE A 311 -7.85 15.35 -10.03
N ILE A 312 -9.05 14.80 -9.82
CA ILE A 312 -10.26 15.57 -9.59
C ILE A 312 -10.45 15.90 -8.10
N ASN A 313 -10.07 14.99 -7.21
CA ASN A 313 -10.46 15.05 -5.79
C ASN A 313 -9.31 15.39 -4.82
N LEU A 314 -8.07 15.44 -5.30
CA LEU A 314 -6.86 15.64 -4.52
C LEU A 314 -5.90 16.61 -5.19
#